data_AF-A0A6B2CQE0-F1
#
_entry.id   AF-A0A6B2CQE0-F1
#
_cell.length_a   1.000
_cell.length_b   1.000
_cell.length_c   1.000
_cell.angle_alpha   90.00
_cell.angle_beta   90.00
_cell.angle_gamma   90.00
#
_symmetry.space_group_name_H-M   'P 1'
#
loop_
_entity.id
_entity.type
_entity.pdbx_description
1 polymer ?
#
loop_
_entity_poly.entity_id
_entity_poly.type
_entity_poly.pdbx_seq_one_letter_code
_entity_poly.pdbx_strand_id
1 'polypeptide(L)'
;MVPPEGLREGRRLLQAACVRLSALRSPKQAVKTYCRRTYEFNTHSLRYAFIAHLLRLSHSPSIVAKITGHSSLDRILNYTEVEVAEEVLAGLRRT
;
A
#
# COMPACT_ATOMS: atom_id res chain seq x y z
N MET A 1 -9.50 22.97 4.99
CA MET A 1 -8.05 22.71 4.82
C MET A 1 -7.78 22.41 3.35
N VAL A 2 -6.93 23.19 2.68
CA VAL A 2 -6.53 22.92 1.28
C VAL A 2 -5.46 21.81 1.30
N PRO A 3 -5.58 20.75 0.49
CA PRO A 3 -4.58 19.70 0.46
C PRO A 3 -3.23 20.20 -0.11
N PRO A 4 -2.09 19.67 0.37
CA PRO A 4 -0.78 19.86 -0.24
C PRO A 4 -0.79 19.63 -1.76
N GLU A 5 0.08 20.32 -2.51
CA GLU A 5 0.11 20.26 -3.99
C GLU A 5 0.26 18.85 -4.55
N GLY A 6 1.16 18.03 -3.99
CA GLY A 6 1.33 16.65 -4.43
C GLY A 6 0.07 15.79 -4.27
N LEU A 7 -0.74 16.05 -3.23
CA LEU A 7 -2.02 15.37 -3.03
C LEU A 7 -3.08 15.84 -4.04
N ARG A 8 -3.04 17.11 -4.45
CA ARG A 8 -3.93 17.64 -5.48
C ARG A 8 -3.63 17.02 -6.84
N GLU A 9 -2.35 16.93 -7.22
CA GLU A 9 -1.96 16.31 -8.49
C GLU A 9 -2.26 14.81 -8.49
N GLY A 10 -1.94 14.11 -7.40
CA GLY A 10 -2.29 12.70 -7.25
C GLY A 10 -3.80 12.44 -7.41
N ARG A 11 -4.64 13.32 -6.86
CA ARG A 11 -6.10 13.24 -7.01
C ARG A 11 -6.53 13.43 -8.47
N ARG A 12 -5.92 14.35 -9.21
CA ARG A 12 -6.21 14.59 -10.63
C ARG A 12 -5.83 13.38 -11.48
N LEU A 13 -4.63 12.83 -11.28
CA LEU A 13 -4.16 11.64 -11.98
C LEU A 13 -5.07 10.43 -11.70
N LEU A 14 -5.44 10.23 -10.44
CA LEU A 14 -6.36 9.16 -10.05
C LEU A 14 -7.73 9.33 -10.73
N GLN A 15 -8.28 10.54 -10.75
CA GLN A 15 -9.56 10.80 -11.39
C GLN A 15 -9.51 10.50 -12.90
N ALA A 16 -8.46 10.96 -13.59
CA ALA A 16 -8.26 10.66 -15.00
C ALA A 16 -8.12 9.15 -15.26
N ALA A 17 -7.39 8.43 -14.41
CA ALA A 17 -7.27 6.98 -14.49
C ALA A 17 -8.63 6.29 -14.30
N CYS A 18 -9.43 6.73 -13.31
CA CYS A 18 -10.76 6.18 -13.06
C CYS A 18 -11.71 6.36 -14.26
N VAL A 19 -11.67 7.52 -14.93
CA VAL A 19 -12.47 7.77 -16.14
C VAL A 19 -12.06 6.82 -17.27
N ARG A 20 -10.76 6.56 -17.45
CA ARG A 20 -10.29 5.61 -18.46
C ARG A 20 -10.67 4.17 -18.11
N LEU A 21 -10.56 3.81 -16.85
CA LEU A 21 -10.88 2.48 -16.34
C LEU A 21 -12.38 2.18 -16.42
N SER A 22 -13.26 3.18 -16.23
CA SER A 22 -14.72 2.97 -16.27
C SER A 22 -15.23 2.57 -17.66
N ALA A 23 -14.47 2.84 -18.73
CA ALA A 23 -14.79 2.39 -20.08
C ALA A 23 -14.51 0.89 -20.31
N LEU A 24 -13.82 0.21 -19.38
CA LEU A 24 -13.48 -1.20 -19.51
C LEU A 24 -14.62 -2.10 -18.98
N ARG A 25 -14.84 -3.24 -19.65
CA ARG A 25 -15.82 -4.26 -19.21
C ARG A 25 -15.54 -4.81 -17.81
N SER A 26 -14.27 -4.98 -17.43
CA SER A 26 -13.88 -5.48 -16.11
C SER A 26 -12.62 -4.75 -15.59
N PRO A 27 -12.79 -3.52 -15.06
CA PRO A 27 -11.66 -2.67 -14.70
C PRO A 27 -10.79 -3.27 -13.60
N LYS A 28 -11.41 -3.90 -12.60
CA LYS A 28 -10.70 -4.57 -11.49
C LYS A 28 -9.80 -5.70 -11.99
N GLN A 29 -10.30 -6.51 -12.92
CA GLN A 29 -9.50 -7.60 -13.49
C GLN A 29 -8.41 -7.08 -14.40
N ALA A 30 -8.68 -6.03 -15.18
CA ALA A 30 -7.69 -5.38 -16.03
C ALA A 30 -6.49 -4.88 -15.20
N VAL A 31 -6.74 -4.19 -14.09
CA VAL A 31 -5.68 -3.72 -13.17
C VAL A 31 -4.88 -4.90 -12.60
N LYS A 32 -5.56 -5.93 -12.09
CA LYS A 32 -4.89 -7.13 -11.55
C LYS A 32 -3.98 -7.80 -12.58
N THR A 33 -4.49 -8.04 -13.78
CA THR A 33 -3.74 -8.67 -14.88
C THR A 33 -2.57 -7.82 -15.31
N TYR A 34 -2.77 -6.50 -15.46
CA TYR A 34 -1.71 -5.57 -15.85
C TYR A 34 -0.58 -5.54 -14.83
N CYS A 35 -0.89 -5.43 -13.53
CA CYS A 35 0.12 -5.46 -12.48
C CYS A 35 0.95 -6.74 -12.52
N ARG A 36 0.29 -7.89 -12.63
CA ARG A 36 0.97 -9.18 -12.64
C ARG A 36 1.83 -9.40 -13.88
N ARG A 37 1.36 -8.96 -15.05
CA ARG A 37 2.09 -9.15 -16.32
C ARG A 37 3.22 -8.15 -16.54
N THR A 38 3.10 -6.94 -16.00
CA THR A 38 4.06 -5.85 -16.27
C THR A 38 5.12 -5.76 -15.17
N TYR A 39 4.73 -5.97 -13.91
CA TYR A 39 5.59 -5.74 -12.75
C TYR A 39 5.78 -6.97 -11.87
N GLU A 40 5.21 -8.11 -12.27
CA GLU A 40 5.33 -9.39 -11.59
C GLU A 40 4.75 -9.46 -10.15
N PHE A 41 4.22 -8.36 -9.62
CA PHE A 41 3.50 -8.34 -8.34
C PHE A 41 1.97 -8.28 -8.53
N ASN A 42 1.22 -8.59 -7.46
CA ASN A 42 -0.24 -8.44 -7.43
C ASN A 42 -0.67 -7.16 -6.71
N THR A 43 -1.95 -6.78 -6.84
CA THR A 43 -2.49 -5.56 -6.23
C THR A 43 -2.50 -5.57 -4.70
N HIS A 44 -2.53 -6.75 -4.06
CA HIS A 44 -2.41 -6.86 -2.60
C HIS A 44 -0.98 -6.57 -2.12
N SER A 45 0.04 -6.98 -2.88
CA SER A 45 1.43 -6.68 -2.57
C SER A 45 1.68 -5.18 -2.49
N LEU A 46 1.05 -4.37 -3.36
CA LEU A 46 1.11 -2.91 -3.28
C LEU A 46 0.56 -2.36 -1.97
N ARG A 47 -0.56 -2.92 -1.47
CA ARG A 47 -1.13 -2.54 -0.17
C ARG A 47 -0.15 -2.85 0.96
N TYR A 48 0.49 -4.02 0.94
CA TYR A 48 1.46 -4.39 1.97
C TYR A 48 2.72 -3.55 1.91
N ALA A 49 3.26 -3.28 0.72
CA ALA A 49 4.39 -2.38 0.54
C ALA A 49 4.08 -0.97 1.09
N PHE A 50 2.86 -0.47 0.86
CA PHE A 50 2.43 0.81 1.42
C PHE A 50 2.32 0.78 2.95
N ILE A 51 1.75 -0.28 3.53
CA ILE A 51 1.67 -0.46 4.99
C ILE A 51 3.08 -0.50 5.59
N ALA A 52 3.96 -1.36 5.07
CA ALA A 52 5.34 -1.49 5.54
C ALA A 52 6.10 -0.15 5.43
N HIS A 53 5.94 0.58 4.32
CA HIS A 53 6.53 1.91 4.17
C HIS A 53 6.07 2.89 5.26
N LEU A 54 4.77 2.95 5.57
CA LEU A 54 4.27 3.83 6.63
C LEU A 54 4.78 3.42 8.02
N LEU A 55 4.88 2.12 8.28
CA LEU A 55 5.43 1.60 9.53
C LEU A 55 6.92 1.94 9.68
N ARG A 56 7.71 1.84 8.60
CA ARG A 56 9.13 2.26 8.57
C ARG A 56 9.31 3.76 8.78
N LEU A 57 8.31 4.58 8.43
CA LEU A 57 8.25 6.01 8.77
C LEU A 57 7.80 6.27 10.22
N SER A 58 7.74 5.23 11.06
CA SER A 58 7.35 5.29 12.47
C SER A 58 5.92 5.79 12.72
N HIS A 59 5.02 5.66 11.73
CA HIS A 59 3.61 5.95 11.96
C HIS A 59 2.98 4.87 12.85
N SER A 60 2.12 5.30 13.78
CA SER A 60 1.42 4.39 14.69
C SER A 60 0.55 3.38 13.92
N PRO A 61 0.58 2.08 14.29
CA PRO A 61 -0.25 1.04 13.68
C PRO A 61 -1.75 1.39 13.63
N SER A 62 -2.26 2.13 14.61
CA SER A 62 -3.68 2.55 14.66
C SER A 62 -4.02 3.57 13.56
N ILE A 63 -3.12 4.50 13.29
CA ILE A 63 -3.26 5.47 12.20
C ILE A 63 -3.16 4.76 10.85
N VAL A 64 -2.18 3.86 10.71
CA VAL A 64 -2.03 3.04 9.49
C VAL A 64 -3.28 2.20 9.22
N ALA A 65 -3.87 1.59 10.25
CA ALA A 65 -5.13 0.86 10.14
C ALA A 65 -6.27 1.75 9.65
N LYS A 66 -6.38 2.98 10.18
CA LYS A 66 -7.43 3.94 9.78
C LYS A 66 -7.26 4.42 8.34
N ILE A 67 -6.04 4.73 7.91
CA ILE A 67 -5.71 5.12 6.53
C ILE A 67 -6.07 3.99 5.56
N THR A 68 -5.76 2.75 5.94
CA THR A 68 -5.94 1.59 5.06
C THR A 68 -7.33 0.97 5.15
N GLY A 69 -8.19 1.45 6.06
CA GLY A 69 -9.58 0.99 6.22
C GLY A 69 -9.69 -0.39 6.87
N HIS A 70 -8.74 -0.78 7.73
CA HIS A 70 -8.88 -2.00 8.53
C HIS A 70 -9.80 -1.76 9.73
N SER A 71 -10.66 -2.73 10.03
CA SER A 71 -11.54 -2.73 11.21
C SER A 71 -10.85 -3.25 12.47
N SER A 72 -9.83 -4.10 12.33
CA SER A 72 -8.99 -4.61 13.42
C SER A 72 -7.52 -4.28 13.19
N LEU A 73 -6.77 -4.17 14.30
CA LEU A 73 -5.32 -3.97 14.31
C LEU A 73 -4.53 -5.24 14.05
N ASP A 74 -5.10 -6.43 14.27
CA ASP A 74 -4.38 -7.72 14.20
C ASP A 74 -3.58 -7.85 12.91
N ARG A 75 -4.20 -7.41 11.79
CA ARG A 75 -3.56 -7.52 10.49
C ARG A 75 -2.38 -6.57 10.32
N ILE A 76 -2.45 -5.37 10.91
CA ILE A 76 -1.33 -4.42 10.89
C ILE A 76 -0.24 -4.89 11.84
N LEU A 77 -0.60 -5.41 13.02
CA LEU A 77 0.34 -5.96 14.00
C LEU A 77 1.16 -7.11 13.40
N ASN A 78 0.52 -8.04 12.70
CA ASN A 78 1.23 -9.09 11.97
C ASN A 78 2.28 -8.53 10.99
N TYR A 79 2.01 -7.41 10.30
CA TYR A 79 3.02 -6.79 9.43
C TYR A 79 4.15 -6.17 10.22
N THR A 80 3.83 -5.47 11.31
CA THR A 80 4.83 -4.88 12.20
C THR A 80 5.74 -5.97 12.79
N GLU A 81 5.17 -7.08 13.25
CA GLU A 81 5.89 -8.22 13.82
C GLU A 81 6.84 -8.86 12.80
N VAL A 82 6.39 -9.05 11.56
CA VAL A 82 7.23 -9.57 10.48
C VAL A 82 8.39 -8.62 10.17
N GLU A 83 8.13 -7.33 10.02
CA GLU A 83 9.19 -6.34 9.75
C GLU A 83 10.24 -6.31 10.88
N VAL A 84 9.79 -6.27 12.15
CA VAL A 84 10.70 -6.31 13.31
C VAL A 84 11.50 -7.61 13.34
N ALA A 85 10.87 -8.75 13.05
CA ALA A 85 11.58 -10.03 12.99
C ALA A 85 12.64 -10.06 11.87
N GLU A 86 12.34 -9.50 10.69
CA GLU A 86 13.28 -9.38 9.59
C GLU A 86 14.46 -8.46 9.93
N GLU A 87 14.21 -7.33 10.60
CA GLU A 87 15.26 -6.43 11.09
C GLU A 87 16.20 -7.12 12.09
N VAL A 88 15.64 -7.86 13.05
CA VAL A 88 16.41 -8.65 14.02
C VAL A 88 17.29 -9.68 13.29
N LEU A 89 16.72 -10.43 12.34
CA LEU A 89 17.48 -11.40 11.53
C LEU A 89 18.58 -10.73 10.69
N ALA A 90 18.32 -9.56 10.13
CA ALA A 90 19.30 -8.80 9.37
C ALA A 90 20.44 -8.24 10.25
N GLY A 91 20.14 -7.93 11.52
CA GLY A 91 21.14 -7.55 12.52
C GLY A 91 22.04 -8.73 12.91
N LEU A 92 21.47 -9.92 13.12
CA LEU A 92 22.19 -11.15 13.46
C LEU A 92 23.16 -11.62 12.36
N ARG A 93 22.91 -11.29 11.09
CA ARG A 93 23.82 -11.61 9.98
C ARG A 93 25.08 -10.73 9.90
N ARG A 94 25.12 -9.62 10.65
CA ARG A 94 26.25 -8.67 10.64
C ARG A 94 27.23 -8.85 11.80
N THR A 95 27.01 -9.86 12.64
CA THR A 95 27.88 -10.31 13.74
C THR A 95 28.45 -11.67 13.43
#